data_AF-A0A8H3EEH9-F1
#
_entry.id   AF-A0A8H3EEH9-F1
#
_cell.length_a   1.000
_cell.length_b   1.000
_cell.length_c   1.000
_cell.angle_alpha   90.00
_cell.angle_beta   90.00
_cell.angle_gamma   90.00
#
_symmetry.space_group_name_H-M   'P 1'
#
loop_
_entity.id
_entity.type
_entity.pdbx_description
1 polymer ?
#
loop_
_entity_poly.entity_id
_entity_poly.type
_entity_poly.pdbx_seq_one_letter_code
_entity_poly.pdbx_strand_id
1 'polypeptide(L)'
;MARATISGLEPEKKRKRKDGSSHASKKSRMGAFDPPQGVDFQDQALRLEEKILESRTNYNSIHTLLEYLHKYDGAEDEDINAAVALCRVFCRLMAGGNLSKSREKSGNEATIAQWLRERMQDYEQGLLRILRNDKPRKQCTALTIVMRLFKEKASHLNRSEDAVWQSDHFRQIVQTLIEEQVAEETRAEFVEKYVEKYYDVRYYTFACLAGLASKRYPEVLVQNTLTILAAIKSIPEQQEGVEDFYVEPPIKAKHDLYSSTVLKKQAQKAWMALLRQDLSKSQRKTILELMSHRIAPWFLKVELLMDFLTDSFNFGGSTSLLALAGLFYLIQHKNLDYSQFYHKLYSLLDSNILHSKHRSGFFRLLDTLLASTHLPAALVASFIKRLARLTLFAPPSGIVATVPWICNLLKSHPSCTFMIHRNGETDHDEATWGDPFRQEESDPMETDALESSLWEIQMLQSHYHPSVATIAKIISEQFTKQTYNLEDFLDHSYGTMLEAELSKDVKKPPETEYEIPKKLFMKYDAESGNVDSWLVKHWKFN
;
A
#
# COMPACT_ATOMS: atom_id res chain seq x y z
N MET A 1 80.84 29.66 -5.60
CA MET A 1 81.25 28.25 -5.85
C MET A 1 80.17 27.63 -6.73
N ALA A 2 80.21 27.75 -8.06
CA ALA A 2 81.04 26.98 -9.03
C ALA A 2 80.75 25.46 -8.88
N ARG A 3 80.24 24.71 -9.86
CA ARG A 3 80.60 24.53 -11.29
C ARG A 3 79.43 23.86 -12.04
N ALA A 4 79.03 24.31 -13.24
CA ALA A 4 79.55 24.02 -14.61
C ALA A 4 79.09 22.63 -15.14
N THR A 5 78.65 22.41 -16.39
CA THR A 5 79.30 22.62 -17.72
C THR A 5 78.24 22.29 -18.81
N ILE A 6 77.88 23.12 -19.80
CA ILE A 6 78.53 23.56 -21.07
C ILE A 6 78.22 22.67 -22.31
N SER A 7 77.77 23.36 -23.38
CA SER A 7 77.86 23.13 -24.85
C SER A 7 77.23 21.88 -25.47
N GLY A 8 76.57 21.89 -26.64
CA GLY A 8 76.58 22.85 -27.75
C GLY A 8 76.85 22.10 -29.07
N LEU A 9 76.32 22.66 -30.17
CA LEU A 9 76.69 22.45 -31.60
C LEU A 9 75.82 21.48 -32.44
N GLU A 10 74.98 22.09 -33.28
CA GLU A 10 74.64 21.61 -34.64
C GLU A 10 75.92 21.46 -35.51
N PRO A 11 75.85 20.79 -36.67
CA PRO A 11 75.73 21.60 -37.90
C PRO A 11 74.91 20.99 -39.07
N GLU A 12 74.18 21.90 -39.71
CA GLU A 12 74.16 22.24 -41.14
C GLU A 12 74.02 21.18 -42.28
N LYS A 13 72.93 21.38 -43.03
CA LYS A 13 72.81 21.66 -44.49
C LYS A 13 73.48 20.71 -45.51
N LYS A 14 72.67 20.25 -46.48
CA LYS A 14 72.61 20.79 -47.87
C LYS A 14 71.62 19.99 -48.76
N ARG A 15 70.65 20.70 -49.37
CA ARG A 15 70.42 20.91 -50.83
C ARG A 15 70.32 19.62 -51.67
N LYS A 16 69.26 19.39 -52.46
CA LYS A 16 68.90 20.19 -53.66
C LYS A 16 67.52 19.73 -54.19
N ARG A 17 66.75 20.70 -54.69
CA ARG A 17 65.47 20.55 -55.41
C ARG A 17 65.68 20.23 -56.91
N LYS A 18 64.58 19.74 -57.52
CA LYS A 18 64.11 19.78 -58.94
C LYS A 18 64.10 18.42 -59.64
N ASP A 19 63.10 18.00 -60.39
CA ASP A 19 61.85 18.60 -60.92
C ASP A 19 60.93 17.44 -61.38
N GLY A 20 59.60 17.68 -61.49
CA GLY A 20 58.73 16.94 -62.42
C GLY A 20 57.43 16.31 -61.86
N SER A 21 56.30 16.99 -62.11
CA SER A 21 54.90 16.51 -62.38
C SER A 21 54.46 15.11 -61.88
N SER A 22 53.29 14.86 -61.28
CA SER A 22 51.93 15.36 -61.54
C SER A 22 50.95 14.65 -60.59
N HIS A 23 49.73 15.20 -60.49
CA HIS A 23 48.51 14.71 -59.82
C HIS A 23 48.30 15.07 -58.35
N ALA A 24 47.53 16.14 -58.17
CA ALA A 24 46.86 16.49 -56.94
C ALA A 24 45.69 15.51 -56.68
N SER A 25 45.76 14.77 -55.57
CA SER A 25 44.59 14.19 -54.89
C SER A 25 44.50 14.82 -53.50
N LYS A 26 43.44 15.61 -53.28
CA LYS A 26 43.14 16.29 -52.02
C LYS A 26 42.84 15.24 -50.94
N LYS A 27 43.72 15.10 -49.95
CA LYS A 27 43.35 14.60 -48.61
C LYS A 27 42.51 15.68 -47.92
N SER A 28 41.21 15.47 -47.77
CA SER A 28 40.39 16.29 -46.86
C SER A 28 40.57 15.79 -45.43
N ARG A 29 41.01 16.70 -44.55
CA ARG A 29 41.05 16.57 -43.10
C ARG A 29 39.76 15.95 -42.55
N MET A 30 39.89 14.96 -41.67
CA MET A 30 38.89 14.62 -40.67
C MET A 30 38.68 15.86 -39.80
N GLY A 31 37.54 16.52 -39.96
CA GLY A 31 37.08 17.54 -39.04
C GLY A 31 36.40 16.87 -37.86
N ALA A 32 36.88 17.16 -36.65
CA ALA A 32 36.05 17.05 -35.46
C ALA A 32 34.79 17.89 -35.69
N PHE A 33 33.62 17.30 -35.47
CA PHE A 33 32.35 17.99 -35.59
C PHE A 33 32.07 18.68 -34.26
N ASP A 34 32.34 19.99 -34.18
CA ASP A 34 31.76 20.83 -33.14
C ASP A 34 30.24 20.93 -33.40
N PRO A 35 29.38 20.66 -32.41
CA PRO A 35 27.94 20.77 -32.61
C PRO A 35 27.59 22.26 -32.86
N PRO A 36 26.77 22.56 -33.89
CA PRO A 36 26.28 23.91 -34.09
C PRO A 36 25.37 24.29 -32.90
N GLN A 37 25.80 25.29 -32.14
CA GLN A 37 25.00 25.91 -31.10
C GLN A 37 23.65 26.37 -31.69
N GLY A 38 22.54 25.85 -31.14
CA GLY A 38 21.19 26.37 -31.37
C GLY A 38 20.31 25.66 -32.39
N VAL A 39 20.57 24.39 -32.74
CA VAL A 39 19.61 23.58 -33.51
C VAL A 39 18.90 22.62 -32.54
N ASP A 40 17.57 22.70 -32.48
CA ASP A 40 16.72 21.89 -31.59
C ASP A 40 17.12 20.40 -31.68
N PHE A 41 17.56 19.81 -30.56
CA PHE A 41 18.04 18.43 -30.51
C PHE A 41 16.97 17.44 -30.99
N GLN A 42 15.69 17.79 -30.77
CA GLN A 42 14.54 17.06 -31.28
C GLN A 42 14.54 16.96 -32.82
N ASP A 43 14.91 18.03 -33.53
CA ASP A 43 15.02 18.03 -35.00
C ASP A 43 16.20 17.18 -35.49
N GLN A 44 17.29 17.11 -34.71
CA GLN A 44 18.42 16.25 -35.05
C GLN A 44 18.08 14.77 -34.87
N ALA A 45 17.41 14.40 -33.78
CA ALA A 45 16.94 13.04 -33.55
C ALA A 45 15.94 12.58 -34.63
N LEU A 46 15.02 13.45 -35.06
CA LEU A 46 14.07 13.18 -36.14
C LEU A 46 14.76 13.04 -37.50
N ARG A 47 15.73 13.91 -37.83
CA ARG A 47 16.52 13.79 -39.07
C ARG A 47 17.35 12.52 -39.12
N LEU A 48 17.87 12.05 -37.98
CA LEU A 48 18.56 10.78 -37.89
C LEU A 48 17.59 9.60 -38.04
N GLU A 49 16.38 9.69 -37.49
CA GLU A 49 15.30 8.73 -37.70
C GLU A 49 14.98 8.57 -39.19
N GLU A 50 14.69 9.67 -39.90
CA GLU A 50 14.37 9.66 -41.34
C GLU A 50 15.49 9.03 -42.17
N LYS A 51 16.75 9.41 -41.90
CA LYS A 51 17.92 8.85 -42.61
C LYS A 51 18.13 7.35 -42.39
N ILE A 52 17.80 6.82 -41.21
CA ILE A 52 17.91 5.38 -40.93
C ILE A 52 16.84 4.59 -41.69
N LEU A 53 15.67 5.21 -41.92
CA LEU A 53 14.55 4.59 -42.63
C LEU A 53 14.72 4.61 -44.14
N GLU A 54 15.41 5.62 -44.68
CA GLU A 54 15.66 5.77 -46.12
C GLU A 54 16.67 4.75 -46.67
N SER A 55 17.69 4.34 -45.91
CA SER A 55 18.72 3.43 -46.42
C SER A 55 19.37 2.54 -45.35
N ARG A 56 19.56 1.26 -45.69
CA ARG A 56 20.31 0.26 -44.90
C ARG A 56 21.78 0.65 -44.66
N THR A 57 22.34 1.58 -45.44
CA THR A 57 23.71 2.10 -45.26
C THR A 57 23.85 3.01 -44.04
N ASN A 58 22.75 3.54 -43.52
CA ASN A 58 22.73 4.52 -42.44
C ASN A 58 22.47 3.88 -41.06
N TYR A 59 22.53 2.54 -40.95
CA TYR A 59 22.38 1.85 -39.66
C TYR A 59 23.44 2.25 -38.63
N ASN A 60 24.58 2.78 -39.06
CA ASN A 60 25.58 3.37 -38.16
C ASN A 60 25.02 4.54 -37.32
N SER A 61 23.99 5.24 -37.79
CA SER A 61 23.30 6.29 -37.03
C SER A 61 22.50 5.76 -35.83
N ILE A 62 22.23 4.45 -35.76
CA ILE A 62 21.69 3.81 -34.54
C ILE A 62 22.73 3.85 -33.43
N HIS A 63 24.02 3.72 -33.76
CA HIS A 63 25.09 3.79 -32.78
C HIS A 63 25.19 5.20 -32.18
N THR A 64 25.07 6.25 -33.00
CA THR A 64 25.10 7.64 -32.50
C THR A 64 23.90 7.94 -31.61
N LEU A 65 22.71 7.43 -31.95
CA LEU A 65 21.52 7.57 -31.10
C LEU A 65 21.65 6.80 -29.77
N LEU A 66 22.31 5.63 -29.78
CA LEU A 66 22.63 4.88 -28.56
C LEU A 66 23.68 5.60 -27.71
N GLU A 67 24.68 6.24 -28.32
CA GLU A 67 25.64 7.07 -27.59
C GLU A 67 24.96 8.25 -26.91
N TYR A 68 23.99 8.91 -27.58
CA TYR A 68 23.18 9.94 -26.95
C TYR A 68 22.37 9.38 -25.78
N LEU A 69 21.73 8.23 -25.94
CA LEU A 69 20.99 7.57 -24.85
C LEU A 69 21.88 7.15 -23.66
N HIS A 70 23.19 6.97 -23.88
CA HIS A 70 24.15 6.61 -22.84
C HIS A 70 24.94 7.80 -22.26
N LYS A 71 24.90 8.98 -22.90
CA LYS A 71 25.52 10.20 -22.38
C LYS A 71 24.65 10.77 -21.27
N TYR A 72 24.93 10.35 -20.06
CA TYR A 72 24.21 10.77 -18.87
C TYR A 72 24.58 12.21 -18.51
N ASP A 73 23.91 13.19 -19.11
CA ASP A 73 23.93 14.58 -18.64
C ASP A 73 22.50 14.97 -18.28
N GLY A 74 22.13 14.76 -17.01
CA GLY A 74 20.76 14.84 -16.49
C GLY A 74 20.07 16.21 -16.57
N ALA A 75 20.60 17.13 -17.37
CA ALA A 75 20.11 18.48 -17.57
C ALA A 75 19.09 18.60 -18.73
N GLU A 76 19.18 17.78 -19.78
CA GLU A 76 18.38 17.98 -21.00
C GLU A 76 17.46 16.78 -21.30
N ASP A 77 16.35 17.02 -22.03
CA ASP A 77 15.40 15.99 -22.48
C ASP A 77 15.92 15.21 -23.72
N GLU A 78 17.21 15.38 -24.03
CA GLU A 78 17.93 14.75 -25.14
C GLU A 78 17.85 13.21 -25.08
N ASP A 79 18.09 12.62 -23.91
CA ASP A 79 18.06 11.16 -23.71
C ASP A 79 16.70 10.55 -24.03
N ILE A 80 15.62 11.23 -23.64
CA ILE A 80 14.25 10.77 -23.91
C ILE A 80 13.91 10.93 -25.38
N ASN A 81 14.29 12.05 -25.99
CA ASN A 81 14.06 12.28 -27.42
C ASN A 81 14.80 11.24 -28.27
N ALA A 82 16.05 10.92 -27.92
CA ALA A 82 16.82 9.83 -28.52
C ALA A 82 16.14 8.47 -28.28
N ALA A 83 15.63 8.20 -27.07
CA ALA A 83 14.87 6.99 -26.78
C ALA A 83 13.59 6.87 -27.62
N VAL A 84 12.80 7.94 -27.74
CA VAL A 84 11.57 7.94 -28.54
C VAL A 84 11.88 7.71 -30.02
N ALA A 85 12.91 8.37 -30.57
CA ALA A 85 13.35 8.17 -31.95
C ALA A 85 13.83 6.72 -32.19
N LEU A 86 14.67 6.19 -31.30
CA LEU A 86 15.13 4.79 -31.35
C LEU A 86 13.97 3.80 -31.27
N CYS A 87 12.97 4.04 -30.43
CA CYS A 87 11.78 3.22 -30.36
C CYS A 87 11.09 3.14 -31.72
N ARG A 88 10.85 4.27 -32.40
CA ARG A 88 10.18 4.31 -33.71
C ARG A 88 10.98 3.57 -34.77
N VAL A 89 12.30 3.76 -34.80
CA VAL A 89 13.23 3.06 -35.69
C VAL A 89 13.15 1.55 -35.46
N PHE A 90 13.29 1.08 -34.22
CA PHE A 90 13.25 -0.35 -33.92
C PHE A 90 11.87 -0.96 -34.18
N CYS A 91 10.76 -0.27 -33.87
CA CYS A 91 9.41 -0.73 -34.22
C CYS A 91 9.27 -0.95 -35.74
N ARG A 92 9.71 0.02 -36.56
CA ARG A 92 9.66 -0.11 -38.03
C ARG A 92 10.58 -1.22 -38.56
N LEU A 93 11.77 -1.39 -37.98
CA LEU A 93 12.70 -2.46 -38.35
C LEU A 93 12.15 -3.86 -37.99
N MET A 94 11.41 -3.97 -36.89
CA MET A 94 10.71 -5.20 -36.48
C MET A 94 9.55 -5.52 -37.43
N ALA A 95 8.68 -4.53 -37.70
CA ALA A 95 7.58 -4.67 -38.67
C ALA A 95 8.08 -5.05 -40.07
N GLY A 96 9.24 -4.51 -40.48
CA GLY A 96 9.91 -4.86 -41.74
C GLY A 96 10.58 -6.25 -41.76
N GLY A 97 10.53 -7.04 -40.68
CA GLY A 97 11.08 -8.39 -40.63
C GLY A 97 12.62 -8.47 -40.69
N ASN A 98 13.32 -7.35 -40.57
CA ASN A 98 14.78 -7.29 -40.69
C ASN A 98 15.48 -8.05 -39.53
N LEU A 99 14.86 -8.09 -38.36
CA LEU A 99 15.36 -8.80 -37.17
C LEU A 99 14.91 -10.27 -37.04
N SER A 100 14.03 -10.78 -37.91
CA SER A 100 13.54 -12.17 -37.83
C SER A 100 14.60 -13.19 -38.27
N LYS A 101 14.65 -14.35 -37.61
CA LYS A 101 15.46 -15.52 -38.04
C LYS A 101 14.75 -16.22 -39.21
N SER A 102 14.79 -15.64 -40.41
CA SER A 102 14.33 -16.38 -41.59
C SER A 102 15.40 -17.40 -42.01
N ARG A 103 14.97 -18.62 -42.37
CA ARG A 103 15.83 -19.71 -42.87
C ARG A 103 16.50 -19.37 -44.22
N GLU A 104 16.08 -18.29 -44.87
CA GLU A 104 16.49 -17.91 -46.24
C GLU A 104 17.46 -16.72 -46.31
N LYS A 105 17.88 -16.14 -45.16
CA LYS A 105 18.80 -15.00 -45.17
C LYS A 105 20.24 -15.45 -45.45
N SER A 106 20.84 -14.87 -46.48
CA SER A 106 22.25 -15.08 -46.84
C SER A 106 23.19 -14.68 -45.70
N GLY A 107 24.43 -15.19 -45.68
CA GLY A 107 25.37 -15.04 -44.55
C GLY A 107 25.60 -13.59 -44.07
N ASN A 108 25.54 -12.60 -44.97
CA ASN A 108 25.69 -11.18 -44.63
C ASN A 108 24.42 -10.57 -44.00
N GLU A 109 23.23 -11.05 -44.37
CA GLU A 109 21.98 -10.59 -43.77
C GLU A 109 21.77 -11.19 -42.38
N ALA A 110 22.30 -12.38 -42.12
CA ALA A 110 22.31 -13.00 -40.81
C ALA A 110 23.19 -12.24 -39.80
N THR A 111 24.38 -11.77 -40.21
CA THR A 111 25.26 -10.95 -39.36
C THR A 111 24.68 -9.57 -39.10
N ILE A 112 24.05 -8.92 -40.08
CA ILE A 112 23.34 -7.64 -39.87
C ILE A 112 22.16 -7.83 -38.89
N ALA A 113 21.39 -8.92 -39.04
CA ALA A 113 20.29 -9.22 -38.12
C ALA A 113 20.79 -9.53 -36.70
N GLN A 114 21.96 -10.16 -36.54
CA GLN A 114 22.58 -10.37 -35.24
C GLN A 114 23.04 -9.05 -34.61
N TRP A 115 23.74 -8.21 -35.38
CA TRP A 115 24.17 -6.89 -34.93
C TRP A 115 22.99 -6.01 -34.49
N LEU A 116 21.88 -6.00 -35.24
CA LEU A 116 20.66 -5.28 -34.87
C LEU A 116 20.03 -5.81 -33.56
N ARG A 117 20.11 -7.11 -33.28
CA ARG A 117 19.64 -7.67 -32.00
C ARG A 117 20.52 -7.26 -30.82
N GLU A 118 21.84 -7.22 -31.01
CA GLU A 118 22.77 -6.73 -29.98
C GLU A 118 22.49 -5.25 -29.67
N ARG A 119 22.32 -4.41 -30.69
CA ARG A 119 21.93 -3.00 -30.50
C ARG A 119 20.57 -2.84 -29.84
N MET A 120 19.62 -3.74 -30.11
CA MET A 120 18.32 -3.75 -29.42
C MET A 120 18.47 -4.14 -27.95
N GLN A 121 19.34 -5.08 -27.60
CA GLN A 121 19.64 -5.42 -26.21
C GLN A 121 20.31 -4.24 -25.48
N ASP A 122 21.23 -3.54 -26.13
CA ASP A 122 21.86 -2.33 -25.59
C ASP A 122 20.82 -1.22 -25.36
N TYR A 123 19.89 -1.06 -26.30
CA TYR A 123 18.76 -0.14 -26.17
C TYR A 123 17.84 -0.51 -25.00
N GLU A 124 17.46 -1.78 -24.86
CA GLU A 124 16.67 -2.30 -23.75
C GLU A 124 17.35 -2.03 -22.40
N GLN A 125 18.65 -2.30 -22.29
CA GLN A 125 19.42 -1.99 -21.08
C GLN A 125 19.50 -0.49 -20.81
N GLY A 126 19.63 0.32 -21.85
CA GLY A 126 19.61 1.78 -21.75
C GLY A 126 18.29 2.31 -21.20
N LEU A 127 17.16 1.80 -21.69
CA LEU A 127 15.82 2.16 -21.18
C LEU A 127 15.65 1.75 -19.71
N LEU A 128 16.14 0.57 -19.32
CA LEU A 128 16.11 0.14 -17.92
C LEU A 128 16.98 1.04 -17.03
N ARG A 129 18.09 1.62 -17.54
CA ARG A 129 18.89 2.61 -16.80
C ARG A 129 18.15 3.94 -16.60
N ILE A 130 17.45 4.43 -17.62
CA ILE A 130 16.59 5.62 -17.51
C ILE A 130 15.48 5.36 -16.47
N LEU A 131 14.87 4.17 -16.50
CA LEU A 131 13.86 3.79 -15.52
C LEU A 131 14.39 3.78 -14.09
N ARG A 132 15.68 3.46 -13.89
CA ARG A 132 16.34 3.45 -12.57
C ARG A 132 16.72 4.84 -12.08
N ASN A 133 17.34 5.68 -12.90
CA ASN A 133 18.12 6.80 -12.37
C ASN A 133 17.51 8.19 -12.62
N ASP A 134 16.44 8.30 -13.41
CA ASP A 134 15.87 9.59 -13.83
C ASP A 134 14.65 10.06 -13.01
N LYS A 135 14.19 11.28 -13.28
CA LYS A 135 13.00 11.90 -12.66
C LYS A 135 11.70 11.13 -13.01
N PRO A 136 10.63 11.20 -12.19
CA PRO A 136 9.38 10.45 -12.39
C PRO A 136 8.77 10.59 -13.80
N ARG A 137 8.76 11.80 -14.37
CA ARG A 137 8.25 12.04 -15.74
C ARG A 137 9.01 11.26 -16.81
N LYS A 138 10.34 11.19 -16.68
CA LYS A 138 11.21 10.44 -17.59
C LYS A 138 11.01 8.93 -17.40
N GLN A 139 10.89 8.47 -16.15
CA GLN A 139 10.59 7.07 -15.81
C GLN A 139 9.26 6.60 -16.42
N CYS A 140 8.19 7.39 -16.34
CA CYS A 140 6.89 7.10 -16.95
C CYS A 140 6.95 6.98 -18.48
N THR A 141 7.71 7.86 -19.13
CA THR A 141 7.91 7.82 -20.58
C THR A 141 8.76 6.62 -20.99
N ALA A 142 9.83 6.33 -20.25
CA ALA A 142 10.65 5.13 -20.45
C ALA A 142 9.81 3.84 -20.29
N LEU A 143 8.97 3.76 -19.25
CA LEU A 143 8.04 2.65 -19.05
C LEU A 143 7.10 2.46 -20.26
N THR A 144 6.52 3.56 -20.76
CA THR A 144 5.65 3.53 -21.94
C THR A 144 6.38 2.99 -23.16
N ILE A 145 7.62 3.42 -23.38
CA ILE A 145 8.48 2.97 -24.47
C ILE A 145 8.82 1.48 -24.33
N VAL A 146 9.22 1.05 -23.13
CA VAL A 146 9.58 -0.34 -22.83
C VAL A 146 8.41 -1.28 -23.08
N MET A 147 7.21 -0.94 -22.59
CA MET A 147 6.01 -1.75 -22.81
C MET A 147 5.65 -1.81 -24.30
N ARG A 148 5.74 -0.68 -25.02
CA ARG A 148 5.51 -0.64 -26.47
C ARG A 148 6.51 -1.52 -27.22
N LEU A 149 7.79 -1.45 -26.89
CA LEU A 149 8.83 -2.28 -27.49
C LEU A 149 8.55 -3.77 -27.23
N PHE A 150 8.13 -4.10 -26.01
CA PHE A 150 7.74 -5.46 -25.65
C PHE A 150 6.59 -5.98 -26.52
N LYS A 151 5.55 -5.17 -26.75
CA LYS A 151 4.42 -5.52 -27.63
C LYS A 151 4.87 -5.82 -29.07
N GLU A 152 5.72 -4.96 -29.62
CA GLU A 152 6.21 -5.09 -31.01
C GLU A 152 7.17 -6.27 -31.18
N LYS A 153 7.96 -6.58 -30.14
CA LYS A 153 8.79 -7.78 -30.10
C LYS A 153 7.94 -9.04 -30.07
N ALA A 154 6.81 -8.99 -29.36
CA ALA A 154 5.85 -10.08 -29.27
C ALA A 154 5.19 -10.38 -30.62
N SER A 155 4.76 -9.35 -31.35
CA SER A 155 4.09 -9.50 -32.65
C SER A 155 5.03 -9.94 -33.78
N HIS A 156 6.28 -9.48 -33.81
CA HIS A 156 7.14 -9.62 -35.00
C HIS A 156 8.34 -10.57 -34.86
N LEU A 157 8.89 -10.79 -33.66
CA LEU A 157 10.14 -11.56 -33.50
C LEU A 157 9.93 -13.03 -33.11
N ASN A 158 8.90 -13.34 -32.33
CA ASN A 158 8.72 -14.67 -31.75
C ASN A 158 7.54 -15.39 -32.41
N ARG A 159 7.81 -16.54 -33.04
CA ARG A 159 6.79 -17.41 -33.66
C ARG A 159 5.95 -18.21 -32.64
N SER A 160 6.30 -18.14 -31.36
CA SER A 160 5.60 -18.82 -30.27
C SER A 160 5.25 -17.78 -29.21
N GLU A 161 3.97 -17.65 -28.93
CA GLU A 161 3.37 -16.67 -28.00
C GLU A 161 3.93 -16.83 -26.58
N ASP A 162 4.14 -18.06 -26.13
CA ASP A 162 4.73 -18.37 -24.81
C ASP A 162 6.20 -17.96 -24.68
N ALA A 163 6.96 -17.98 -25.78
CA ALA A 163 8.38 -17.67 -25.77
C ALA A 163 8.68 -16.18 -25.49
N VAL A 164 7.71 -15.29 -25.77
CA VAL A 164 7.83 -13.86 -25.48
C VAL A 164 7.86 -13.60 -23.98
N TRP A 165 6.91 -14.21 -23.27
CA TRP A 165 6.76 -14.01 -21.84
C TRP A 165 7.74 -14.84 -21.01
N GLN A 166 8.24 -15.95 -21.56
CA GLN A 166 9.36 -16.70 -21.01
C GLN A 166 10.71 -16.01 -21.21
N SER A 167 10.77 -14.93 -22.00
CA SER A 167 11.99 -14.15 -22.15
C SER A 167 12.30 -13.38 -20.85
N ASP A 168 13.58 -13.33 -20.49
CA ASP A 168 14.05 -12.66 -19.25
C ASP A 168 13.76 -11.14 -19.25
N HIS A 169 13.39 -10.56 -20.40
CA HIS A 169 13.14 -9.13 -20.54
C HIS A 169 11.97 -8.65 -19.68
N PHE A 170 10.81 -9.32 -19.71
CA PHE A 170 9.67 -8.91 -18.87
C PHE A 170 9.99 -9.01 -17.38
N ARG A 171 10.74 -10.05 -16.99
CA ARG A 171 11.23 -10.21 -15.63
C ARG A 171 12.16 -9.07 -15.21
N GLN A 172 13.06 -8.62 -16.10
CA GLN A 172 13.95 -7.49 -15.84
C GLN A 172 13.19 -6.17 -15.67
N ILE A 173 12.11 -5.95 -16.44
CA ILE A 173 11.23 -4.79 -16.28
C ILE A 173 10.61 -4.80 -14.88
N VAL A 174 9.95 -5.91 -14.51
CA VAL A 174 9.30 -6.05 -13.19
C VAL A 174 10.31 -5.94 -12.06
N GLN A 175 11.50 -6.53 -12.20
CA GLN A 175 12.57 -6.40 -11.22
C GLN A 175 12.99 -4.94 -11.05
N THR A 176 13.17 -4.21 -12.14
CA THR A 176 13.57 -2.79 -12.12
C THR A 176 12.49 -1.93 -11.45
N LEU A 177 11.21 -2.20 -11.69
CA LEU A 177 10.09 -1.46 -11.08
C LEU A 177 10.01 -1.60 -9.55
N ILE A 178 10.52 -2.70 -8.99
CA ILE A 178 10.53 -2.95 -7.54
C ILE A 178 11.73 -2.28 -6.88
N GLU A 179 12.77 -1.90 -7.63
CA GLU A 179 13.96 -1.23 -7.10
C GLU A 179 13.59 0.14 -6.47
N GLU A 180 14.38 0.53 -5.46
CA GLU A 180 14.13 1.72 -4.62
C GLU A 180 14.08 3.03 -5.42
N GLN A 181 14.86 3.13 -6.50
CA GLN A 181 15.02 4.37 -7.26
C GLN A 181 13.82 4.70 -8.15
N VAL A 182 12.91 3.74 -8.38
CA VAL A 182 11.70 3.98 -9.16
C VAL A 182 10.66 4.70 -8.31
N ALA A 183 10.03 5.72 -8.88
CA ALA A 183 9.02 6.51 -8.22
C ALA A 183 7.71 5.73 -8.02
N GLU A 184 6.92 6.08 -6.99
CA GLU A 184 5.64 5.42 -6.71
C GLU A 184 4.62 5.70 -7.83
N GLU A 185 4.67 6.90 -8.42
CA GLU A 185 3.82 7.31 -9.53
C GLU A 185 4.05 6.44 -10.77
N THR A 186 5.30 6.06 -11.06
CA THR A 186 5.62 5.18 -12.19
C THR A 186 5.11 3.75 -11.95
N ARG A 187 5.19 3.25 -10.71
CA ARG A 187 4.58 1.96 -10.33
C ARG A 187 3.06 2.00 -10.45
N ALA A 188 2.43 3.07 -9.99
CA ALA A 188 0.99 3.27 -10.11
C ALA A 188 0.54 3.31 -11.58
N GLU A 189 1.27 4.05 -12.43
CA GLU A 189 1.01 4.11 -13.87
C GLU A 189 1.15 2.74 -14.55
N PHE A 190 2.16 1.95 -14.15
CA PHE A 190 2.30 0.57 -14.63
C PHE A 190 1.06 -0.26 -14.31
N VAL A 191 0.58 -0.18 -13.06
CA VAL A 191 -0.57 -0.95 -12.62
C VAL A 191 -1.85 -0.49 -13.32
N GLU A 192 -2.12 0.82 -13.35
CA GLU A 192 -3.35 1.37 -13.92
C GLU A 192 -3.45 1.17 -15.44
N LYS A 193 -2.37 1.49 -16.18
CA LYS A 193 -2.41 1.45 -17.65
C LYS A 193 -2.26 0.05 -18.24
N TYR A 194 -1.53 -0.83 -17.56
CA TYR A 194 -1.16 -2.14 -18.12
C TYR A 194 -1.72 -3.31 -17.33
N VAL A 195 -1.49 -3.35 -16.01
CA VAL A 195 -1.89 -4.50 -15.19
C VAL A 195 -3.42 -4.57 -15.10
N GLU A 196 -4.12 -3.53 -14.62
CA GLU A 196 -5.57 -3.58 -14.48
C GLU A 196 -6.29 -3.81 -15.82
N LYS A 197 -5.74 -3.25 -16.91
CA LYS A 197 -6.34 -3.33 -18.24
C LYS A 197 -6.14 -4.68 -18.93
N TYR A 198 -4.96 -5.29 -18.83
CA TYR A 198 -4.59 -6.46 -19.64
C TYR A 198 -4.41 -7.75 -18.82
N TYR A 199 -5.05 -8.84 -19.26
CA TYR A 199 -5.03 -10.12 -18.54
C TYR A 199 -3.64 -10.77 -18.50
N ASP A 200 -2.99 -10.83 -19.66
CA ASP A 200 -1.67 -11.44 -19.84
C ASP A 200 -0.61 -10.73 -18.99
N VAL A 201 -0.59 -9.39 -19.03
CA VAL A 201 0.30 -8.59 -18.19
C VAL A 201 0.07 -8.89 -16.71
N ARG A 202 -1.18 -9.01 -16.25
CA ARG A 202 -1.50 -9.43 -14.86
C ARG A 202 -0.91 -10.78 -14.52
N TYR A 203 -1.20 -11.78 -15.33
CA TYR A 203 -0.74 -13.15 -15.09
C TYR A 203 0.79 -13.22 -14.96
N TYR A 204 1.51 -12.64 -15.93
CA TYR A 204 2.97 -12.68 -15.93
C TYR A 204 3.59 -11.78 -14.87
N THR A 205 2.92 -10.68 -14.48
CA THR A 205 3.36 -9.87 -13.33
C THR A 205 3.32 -10.70 -12.06
N PHE A 206 2.22 -11.41 -11.77
CA PHE A 206 2.15 -12.31 -10.62
C PHE A 206 3.20 -13.44 -10.71
N ALA A 207 3.48 -13.97 -11.90
CA ALA A 207 4.53 -14.97 -12.12
C ALA A 207 5.93 -14.43 -11.80
N CYS A 208 6.25 -13.23 -12.26
CA CYS A 208 7.53 -12.59 -12.01
C CYS A 208 7.70 -12.27 -10.52
N LEU A 209 6.68 -11.67 -9.88
CA LEU A 209 6.74 -11.33 -8.46
C LEU A 209 6.93 -12.58 -7.59
N ALA A 210 6.20 -13.66 -7.88
CA ALA A 210 6.38 -14.93 -7.18
C ALA A 210 7.79 -15.53 -7.38
N GLY A 211 8.34 -15.44 -8.60
CA GLY A 211 9.68 -15.95 -8.91
C GLY A 211 10.80 -15.13 -8.28
N LEU A 212 10.66 -13.80 -8.26
CA LEU A 212 11.63 -12.90 -7.63
C LEU A 212 11.63 -13.07 -6.10
N ALA A 213 10.45 -13.29 -5.50
CA ALA A 213 10.28 -13.46 -4.05
C ALA A 213 10.73 -14.84 -3.53
N SER A 214 11.37 -15.66 -4.38
CA SER A 214 12.06 -16.88 -3.96
C SER A 214 13.31 -16.61 -3.12
N LYS A 215 13.90 -15.41 -3.26
CA LYS A 215 15.04 -14.94 -2.45
C LYS A 215 14.54 -13.97 -1.37
N ARG A 216 15.30 -13.83 -0.28
CA ARG A 216 15.00 -12.82 0.74
C ARG A 216 15.22 -11.43 0.18
N TYR A 217 14.25 -10.56 0.40
CA TYR A 217 14.28 -9.17 -0.03
C TYR A 217 14.74 -8.22 1.08
N PRO A 218 15.41 -7.11 0.73
CA PRO A 218 15.44 -5.92 1.57
C PRO A 218 14.02 -5.38 1.81
N GLU A 219 13.81 -4.74 2.95
CA GLU A 219 12.50 -4.20 3.36
C GLU A 219 11.86 -3.28 2.30
N VAL A 220 12.66 -2.48 1.60
CA VAL A 220 12.19 -1.57 0.54
C VAL A 220 11.58 -2.34 -0.64
N LEU A 221 12.19 -3.45 -1.06
CA LEU A 221 11.64 -4.26 -2.17
C LEU A 221 10.35 -4.96 -1.74
N VAL A 222 10.23 -5.34 -0.46
CA VAL A 222 8.98 -5.88 0.10
C VAL A 222 7.88 -4.82 0.04
N GLN A 223 8.18 -3.58 0.45
CA GLN A 223 7.24 -2.47 0.37
C GLN A 223 6.77 -2.21 -1.07
N ASN A 224 7.71 -2.14 -2.01
CA ASN A 224 7.39 -1.87 -3.42
C ASN A 224 6.61 -3.03 -4.08
N THR A 225 6.89 -4.27 -3.68
CA THR A 225 6.10 -5.43 -4.12
C THR A 225 4.68 -5.36 -3.53
N LEU A 226 4.55 -4.97 -2.26
CA LEU A 226 3.27 -4.80 -1.60
C LEU A 226 2.44 -3.68 -2.26
N THR A 227 3.04 -2.54 -2.62
CA THR A 227 2.30 -1.45 -3.30
C THR A 227 1.76 -1.89 -4.65
N ILE A 228 2.57 -2.59 -5.45
CA ILE A 228 2.12 -3.15 -6.74
C ILE A 228 0.98 -4.15 -6.53
N LEU A 229 1.13 -5.12 -5.62
CA LEU A 229 0.10 -6.15 -5.39
C LEU A 229 -1.19 -5.56 -4.80
N ALA A 230 -1.09 -4.59 -3.89
CA ALA A 230 -2.25 -3.93 -3.26
C ALA A 230 -3.01 -3.01 -4.24
N ALA A 231 -2.33 -2.49 -5.26
CA ALA A 231 -2.91 -1.64 -6.29
C ALA A 231 -3.78 -2.41 -7.29
N ILE A 232 -3.63 -3.74 -7.42
CA ILE A 232 -4.43 -4.57 -8.32
C ILE A 232 -5.83 -4.79 -7.71
N LYS A 233 -6.86 -4.10 -8.25
CA LYS A 233 -8.23 -4.15 -7.71
C LYS A 233 -9.13 -5.18 -8.39
N SER A 234 -8.97 -5.40 -9.69
CA SER A 234 -9.90 -6.20 -10.50
C SER A 234 -9.74 -7.70 -10.24
N ILE A 235 -10.59 -8.24 -9.35
CA ILE A 235 -10.74 -9.68 -9.19
C ILE A 235 -11.58 -10.18 -10.36
N PRO A 236 -11.11 -11.15 -11.17
CA PRO A 236 -11.91 -11.72 -12.23
C PRO A 236 -13.08 -12.47 -11.60
N GLU A 237 -14.26 -11.86 -11.62
CA GLU A 237 -15.52 -12.56 -11.41
C GLU A 237 -15.83 -13.38 -12.66
N GLN A 238 -16.40 -14.57 -12.48
CA GLN A 238 -16.36 -15.66 -13.47
C GLN A 238 -17.06 -15.38 -14.81
N GLN A 239 -17.64 -14.19 -15.04
CA GLN A 239 -18.51 -13.93 -16.19
C GLN A 239 -18.47 -12.53 -16.82
N GLU A 240 -17.63 -11.59 -16.37
CA GLU A 240 -17.57 -10.26 -17.03
C GLU A 240 -16.36 -10.10 -17.94
N GLY A 241 -16.63 -10.15 -19.24
CA GLY A 241 -15.77 -9.60 -20.29
C GLY A 241 -14.54 -10.45 -20.62
N VAL A 242 -14.32 -10.68 -21.90
CA VAL A 242 -13.00 -11.07 -22.39
C VAL A 242 -12.06 -9.91 -22.03
N GLU A 243 -11.32 -10.03 -20.93
CA GLU A 243 -10.31 -9.05 -20.56
C GLU A 243 -9.34 -8.88 -21.75
N ASP A 244 -9.03 -7.64 -22.12
CA ASP A 244 -8.16 -7.35 -23.26
C ASP A 244 -6.80 -8.03 -23.04
N PHE A 245 -6.24 -8.62 -24.10
CA PHE A 245 -4.86 -9.10 -24.09
C PHE A 245 -3.93 -8.02 -24.63
N TYR A 246 -2.78 -7.82 -24.00
CA TYR A 246 -1.78 -6.84 -24.45
C TYR A 246 -1.06 -7.31 -25.72
N VAL A 247 -0.74 -8.61 -25.75
CA VAL A 247 -0.19 -9.36 -26.88
C VAL A 247 -1.31 -10.17 -27.53
N GLU A 248 -1.15 -10.56 -28.79
CA GLU A 248 -2.14 -11.41 -29.49
C GLU A 248 -2.48 -12.66 -28.64
N PRO A 249 -3.79 -12.96 -28.47
CA PRO A 249 -4.23 -14.01 -27.58
C PRO A 249 -3.84 -15.39 -28.12
N PRO A 250 -3.53 -16.36 -27.25
CA PRO A 250 -3.00 -17.63 -27.72
C PRO A 250 -4.01 -18.42 -28.54
N ILE A 251 -3.59 -18.94 -29.69
CA ILE A 251 -4.48 -19.64 -30.65
C ILE A 251 -5.17 -20.87 -30.02
N LYS A 252 -4.57 -21.44 -28.97
CA LYS A 252 -5.12 -22.62 -28.26
C LYS A 252 -6.25 -22.21 -27.31
N ALA A 253 -7.49 -22.57 -27.65
CA ALA A 253 -8.68 -22.35 -26.82
C ALA A 253 -8.64 -22.97 -25.39
N LYS A 254 -7.68 -23.87 -25.09
CA LYS A 254 -7.45 -24.45 -23.75
C LYS A 254 -6.21 -23.87 -23.04
N HIS A 255 -5.78 -22.68 -23.41
CA HIS A 255 -4.61 -22.07 -22.77
C HIS A 255 -4.89 -21.66 -21.32
N ASP A 256 -3.87 -21.79 -20.46
CA ASP A 256 -3.92 -21.42 -19.04
C ASP A 256 -4.37 -19.96 -18.81
N LEU A 257 -4.08 -19.08 -19.77
CA LEU A 257 -4.47 -17.66 -19.76
C LEU A 257 -5.97 -17.41 -19.95
N TYR A 258 -6.76 -18.39 -20.37
CA TYR A 258 -8.22 -18.23 -20.46
C TYR A 258 -8.95 -18.62 -19.18
N SER A 259 -8.24 -19.19 -18.19
CA SER A 259 -8.87 -19.64 -16.95
C SER A 259 -8.62 -18.66 -15.80
N SER A 260 -9.69 -18.04 -15.31
CA SER A 260 -9.65 -17.22 -14.08
C SER A 260 -9.06 -17.97 -12.88
N THR A 261 -9.22 -19.30 -12.84
CA THR A 261 -8.63 -20.14 -11.79
C THR A 261 -7.10 -20.17 -11.84
N VAL A 262 -6.50 -20.13 -13.03
CA VAL A 262 -5.04 -20.15 -13.19
C VAL A 262 -4.44 -18.81 -12.77
N LEU A 263 -5.09 -17.70 -13.11
CA LEU A 263 -4.71 -16.39 -12.60
C LEU A 263 -4.82 -16.29 -11.07
N LYS A 264 -5.92 -16.75 -10.47
CA LYS A 264 -6.05 -16.82 -9.00
C LYS A 264 -4.97 -17.70 -8.37
N LYS A 265 -4.65 -18.84 -8.97
CA LYS A 265 -3.54 -19.70 -8.52
C LYS A 265 -2.20 -18.98 -8.57
N GLN A 266 -1.96 -18.15 -9.58
CA GLN A 266 -0.72 -17.40 -9.72
C GLN A 266 -0.65 -16.20 -8.78
N ALA A 267 -1.75 -15.47 -8.60
CA ALA A 267 -1.89 -14.43 -7.59
C ALA A 267 -1.66 -14.98 -6.17
N GLN A 268 -2.27 -16.14 -5.85
CA GLN A 268 -2.05 -16.84 -4.58
C GLN A 268 -0.56 -17.15 -4.36
N LYS A 269 0.17 -17.62 -5.38
CA LYS A 269 1.62 -17.86 -5.25
C LYS A 269 2.39 -16.56 -4.99
N ALA A 270 2.04 -15.46 -5.66
CA ALA A 270 2.70 -14.17 -5.48
C ALA A 270 2.48 -13.63 -4.06
N TRP A 271 1.24 -13.63 -3.58
CA TRP A 271 0.91 -13.23 -2.20
C TRP A 271 1.59 -14.11 -1.16
N MET A 272 1.56 -15.44 -1.33
CA MET A 272 2.25 -16.35 -0.40
C MET A 272 3.77 -16.15 -0.41
N ALA A 273 4.36 -15.83 -1.56
CA ALA A 273 5.79 -15.54 -1.64
C ALA A 273 6.15 -14.24 -0.92
N LEU A 274 5.28 -13.21 -0.99
CA LEU A 274 5.43 -11.98 -0.20
C LEU A 274 5.25 -12.22 1.30
N LEU A 275 4.22 -12.96 1.71
CA LEU A 275 3.92 -13.25 3.12
C LEU A 275 5.02 -14.07 3.83
N ARG A 276 5.84 -14.80 3.07
CA ARG A 276 7.01 -15.53 3.59
C ARG A 276 8.25 -14.65 3.83
N GLN A 277 8.23 -13.40 3.35
CA GLN A 277 9.33 -12.46 3.59
C GLN A 277 9.28 -11.92 5.02
N ASP A 278 10.39 -11.32 5.46
CA ASP A 278 10.47 -10.65 6.75
C ASP A 278 9.71 -9.30 6.67
N LEU A 279 8.43 -9.32 7.07
CA LEU A 279 7.53 -8.15 7.01
C LEU A 279 7.72 -7.21 8.21
N SER A 280 7.83 -5.91 7.95
CA SER A 280 7.84 -4.91 9.01
C SER A 280 6.45 -4.68 9.61
N LYS A 281 6.39 -4.02 10.77
CA LYS A 281 5.12 -3.81 11.51
C LYS A 281 4.12 -2.98 10.71
N SER A 282 4.58 -2.00 9.93
CA SER A 282 3.73 -1.18 9.05
C SER A 282 3.18 -2.00 7.88
N GLN A 283 4.06 -2.73 7.18
CA GLN A 283 3.69 -3.63 6.07
C GLN A 283 2.63 -4.65 6.49
N ARG A 284 2.84 -5.29 7.65
CA ARG A 284 1.89 -6.26 8.21
C ARG A 284 0.53 -5.61 8.46
N LYS A 285 0.47 -4.39 9.01
CA LYS A 285 -0.81 -3.68 9.22
C LYS A 285 -1.53 -3.41 7.90
N THR A 286 -0.83 -2.92 6.88
CA THR A 286 -1.41 -2.67 5.56
C THR A 286 -1.95 -3.95 4.93
N ILE A 287 -1.22 -5.06 5.03
CA ILE A 287 -1.69 -6.37 4.55
C ILE A 287 -2.96 -6.80 5.30
N LEU A 288 -3.01 -6.64 6.62
CA LEU A 288 -4.16 -7.04 7.43
C LEU A 288 -5.41 -6.18 7.14
N GLU A 289 -5.23 -4.87 6.93
CA GLU A 289 -6.32 -3.95 6.52
C GLU A 289 -6.94 -4.36 5.18
N LEU A 290 -6.12 -4.85 4.23
CA LEU A 290 -6.56 -5.27 2.90
C LEU A 290 -6.99 -6.75 2.86
N MET A 291 -6.81 -7.50 3.95
CA MET A 291 -6.90 -8.96 3.93
C MET A 291 -8.28 -9.47 3.51
N SER A 292 -9.34 -9.05 4.20
CA SER A 292 -10.70 -9.56 4.00
C SER A 292 -11.29 -9.13 2.65
N HIS A 293 -11.08 -7.87 2.26
CA HIS A 293 -11.78 -7.27 1.12
C HIS A 293 -11.00 -7.34 -0.20
N ARG A 294 -9.66 -7.37 -0.16
CA ARG A 294 -8.84 -7.37 -1.38
C ARG A 294 -8.02 -8.64 -1.55
N ILE A 295 -7.40 -9.17 -0.49
CA ILE A 295 -6.46 -10.28 -0.63
C ILE A 295 -7.18 -11.64 -0.65
N ALA A 296 -8.06 -11.90 0.31
CA ALA A 296 -8.74 -13.19 0.46
C ALA A 296 -9.52 -13.64 -0.79
N PRO A 297 -10.22 -12.76 -1.53
CA PRO A 297 -10.93 -13.16 -2.76
C PRO A 297 -10.04 -13.70 -3.91
N TRP A 298 -8.73 -13.39 -3.88
CA TRP A 298 -7.76 -13.92 -4.84
C TRP A 298 -7.30 -15.35 -4.53
N PHE A 299 -7.53 -15.83 -3.30
CA PHE A 299 -7.07 -17.15 -2.88
C PHE A 299 -8.07 -18.23 -3.29
N LEU A 300 -7.59 -19.26 -3.99
CA LEU A 300 -8.37 -20.48 -4.22
C LEU A 300 -8.48 -21.30 -2.93
N LYS A 301 -7.37 -21.34 -2.18
CA LYS A 301 -7.26 -21.99 -0.87
C LYS A 301 -6.97 -20.93 0.18
N VAL A 302 -8.04 -20.33 0.71
CA VAL A 302 -7.96 -19.26 1.72
C VAL A 302 -7.41 -19.77 3.05
N GLU A 303 -7.44 -21.09 3.28
CA GLU A 303 -6.92 -21.75 4.48
C GLU A 303 -5.41 -21.49 4.68
N LEU A 304 -4.68 -21.23 3.60
CA LEU A 304 -3.24 -20.91 3.66
C LEU A 304 -2.93 -19.58 4.37
N LEU A 305 -3.92 -18.70 4.51
CA LEU A 305 -3.77 -17.43 5.23
C LEU A 305 -3.93 -17.60 6.74
N MET A 306 -4.40 -18.75 7.20
CA MET A 306 -4.75 -18.99 8.59
C MET A 306 -3.54 -18.84 9.51
N ASP A 307 -2.44 -19.53 9.22
CA ASP A 307 -1.22 -19.46 10.04
C ASP A 307 -0.73 -18.01 10.18
N PHE A 308 -0.68 -17.26 9.08
CA PHE A 308 -0.27 -15.85 9.10
C PHE A 308 -1.22 -14.96 9.91
N LEU A 309 -2.53 -15.17 9.79
CA LEU A 309 -3.54 -14.42 10.52
C LEU A 309 -3.52 -14.76 12.01
N THR A 310 -3.39 -16.03 12.37
CA THR A 310 -3.26 -16.49 13.75
C THR A 310 -1.99 -15.95 14.40
N ASP A 311 -0.85 -15.99 13.71
CA ASP A 311 0.40 -15.39 14.21
C ASP A 311 0.26 -13.87 14.41
N SER A 312 -0.38 -13.19 13.46
CA SER A 312 -0.63 -11.76 13.54
C SER A 312 -1.65 -11.39 14.62
N PHE A 313 -2.59 -12.29 14.90
CA PHE A 313 -3.56 -12.16 15.98
C PHE A 313 -2.92 -12.37 17.35
N ASN A 314 -1.94 -13.28 17.47
CA ASN A 314 -1.21 -13.52 18.70
C ASN A 314 -0.16 -12.44 19.03
N PHE A 315 0.25 -11.63 18.05
CA PHE A 315 1.24 -10.55 18.23
C PHE A 315 0.81 -9.45 19.23
N GLY A 316 -0.49 -9.27 19.44
CA GLY A 316 -1.05 -8.30 20.39
C GLY A 316 -1.23 -6.88 19.83
N GLY A 317 -2.04 -6.08 20.53
CA GLY A 317 -2.27 -4.67 20.23
C GLY A 317 -3.02 -4.41 18.92
N SER A 318 -2.67 -3.32 18.22
CA SER A 318 -3.40 -2.88 17.03
C SER A 318 -3.34 -3.86 15.85
N THR A 319 -2.29 -4.69 15.77
CA THR A 319 -2.16 -5.74 14.73
C THR A 319 -3.16 -6.86 14.94
N SER A 320 -3.44 -7.24 16.19
CA SER A 320 -4.45 -8.25 16.51
C SER A 320 -5.86 -7.80 16.13
N LEU A 321 -6.18 -6.51 16.31
CA LEU A 321 -7.47 -5.95 15.93
C LEU A 321 -7.71 -6.03 14.41
N LEU A 322 -6.68 -5.74 13.61
CA LEU A 322 -6.77 -5.85 12.16
C LEU A 322 -6.83 -7.32 11.72
N ALA A 323 -6.07 -8.20 12.38
CA ALA A 323 -6.11 -9.64 12.10
C ALA A 323 -7.47 -10.27 12.41
N LEU A 324 -8.21 -9.75 13.40
CA LEU A 324 -9.54 -10.24 13.75
C LEU A 324 -10.51 -10.18 12.55
N ALA A 325 -10.46 -9.11 11.75
CA ALA A 325 -11.30 -8.99 10.55
C ALA A 325 -11.00 -10.10 9.53
N GLY A 326 -9.73 -10.39 9.30
CA GLY A 326 -9.30 -11.46 8.40
C GLY A 326 -9.64 -12.86 8.94
N LEU A 327 -9.46 -13.08 10.25
CA LEU A 327 -9.81 -14.35 10.88
C LEU A 327 -11.33 -14.58 10.90
N PHE A 328 -12.12 -13.55 11.17
CA PHE A 328 -13.58 -13.62 11.10
C PHE A 328 -14.07 -13.97 9.69
N TYR A 329 -13.47 -13.38 8.65
CA TYR A 329 -13.76 -13.76 7.27
C TYR A 329 -13.50 -15.25 6.99
N LEU A 330 -12.39 -15.80 7.52
CA LEU A 330 -12.08 -17.23 7.42
C LEU A 330 -13.08 -18.12 8.17
N ILE A 331 -13.46 -17.72 9.38
CA ILE A 331 -14.45 -18.43 10.19
C ILE A 331 -15.79 -18.46 9.44
N GLN A 332 -16.24 -17.31 8.91
CA GLN A 332 -17.54 -17.18 8.25
C GLN A 332 -17.65 -17.94 6.92
N HIS A 333 -16.60 -17.90 6.08
CA HIS A 333 -16.65 -18.51 4.74
C HIS A 333 -16.16 -19.95 4.68
N LYS A 334 -15.26 -20.36 5.59
CA LYS A 334 -14.62 -21.68 5.55
C LYS A 334 -14.90 -22.54 6.79
N ASN A 335 -15.68 -22.04 7.75
CA ASN A 335 -15.99 -22.73 9.01
C ASN A 335 -14.73 -23.24 9.70
N LEU A 336 -13.65 -22.45 9.66
CA LEU A 336 -12.39 -22.77 10.29
C LEU A 336 -12.48 -22.43 11.78
N ASP A 337 -12.32 -23.42 12.64
CA ASP A 337 -12.38 -23.22 14.09
C ASP A 337 -11.04 -22.69 14.63
N TYR A 338 -11.12 -21.62 15.44
CA TYR A 338 -9.99 -21.14 16.23
C TYR A 338 -10.22 -21.51 17.70
N SER A 339 -9.38 -22.38 18.24
CA SER A 339 -9.45 -22.80 19.64
C SER A 339 -9.36 -21.59 20.57
N GLN A 340 -10.27 -21.50 21.55
CA GLN A 340 -10.33 -20.41 22.54
C GLN A 340 -10.53 -19.00 21.94
N PHE A 341 -11.25 -18.90 20.81
CA PHE A 341 -11.57 -17.61 20.18
C PHE A 341 -12.10 -16.55 21.14
N TYR A 342 -13.08 -16.90 21.97
CA TYR A 342 -13.66 -15.96 22.93
C TYR A 342 -12.71 -15.55 24.07
N HIS A 343 -11.82 -16.44 24.54
CA HIS A 343 -10.81 -16.06 25.53
C HIS A 343 -9.86 -15.01 24.95
N LYS A 344 -9.42 -15.21 23.70
CA LYS A 344 -8.51 -14.27 23.06
C LYS A 344 -9.21 -12.95 22.69
N LEU A 345 -10.48 -13.02 22.26
CA LEU A 345 -11.32 -11.85 22.04
C LEU A 345 -11.52 -11.05 23.34
N TYR A 346 -11.72 -11.74 24.46
CA TYR A 346 -11.84 -11.13 25.79
C TYR A 346 -10.53 -10.47 26.22
N SER A 347 -9.39 -11.13 26.02
CA SER A 347 -8.05 -10.58 26.26
C SER A 347 -7.72 -9.37 25.38
N LEU A 348 -8.37 -9.23 24.21
CA LEU A 348 -8.16 -8.11 23.29
C LEU A 348 -8.90 -6.83 23.73
N LEU A 349 -9.88 -6.96 24.63
CA LEU A 349 -10.52 -5.82 25.30
C LEU A 349 -9.59 -5.24 26.37
N ASP A 350 -8.53 -4.57 25.91
CA ASP A 350 -7.54 -3.90 26.75
C ASP A 350 -7.88 -2.42 26.99
N SER A 351 -7.05 -1.72 27.76
CA SER A 351 -7.21 -0.28 28.02
C SER A 351 -7.11 0.59 26.76
N ASN A 352 -6.54 0.08 25.66
CA ASN A 352 -6.25 0.86 24.46
C ASN A 352 -7.33 0.73 23.39
N ILE A 353 -8.22 -0.26 23.48
CA ILE A 353 -9.20 -0.57 22.44
C ILE A 353 -10.11 0.61 22.11
N LEU A 354 -10.61 1.31 23.12
CA LEU A 354 -11.51 2.47 22.97
C LEU A 354 -10.79 3.73 22.46
N HIS A 355 -9.46 3.77 22.61
CA HIS A 355 -8.59 4.84 22.10
C HIS A 355 -8.03 4.53 20.70
N SER A 356 -8.22 3.31 20.20
CA SER A 356 -7.70 2.87 18.90
C SER A 356 -8.43 3.53 17.73
N LYS A 357 -7.69 3.85 16.67
CA LYS A 357 -8.25 4.32 15.38
C LYS A 357 -9.17 3.27 14.74
N HIS A 358 -8.90 1.98 14.96
CA HIS A 358 -9.64 0.87 14.34
C HIS A 358 -10.82 0.38 15.19
N ARG A 359 -11.22 1.13 16.23
CA ARG A 359 -12.29 0.73 17.16
C ARG A 359 -13.63 0.48 16.48
N SER A 360 -14.00 1.28 15.47
CA SER A 360 -15.30 1.10 14.79
C SER A 360 -15.37 -0.23 14.05
N GLY A 361 -14.31 -0.59 13.33
CA GLY A 361 -14.21 -1.90 12.67
C GLY A 361 -14.24 -3.05 13.67
N PHE A 362 -13.57 -2.89 14.81
CA PHE A 362 -13.63 -3.86 15.90
C PHE A 362 -15.05 -4.02 16.47
N PHE A 363 -15.77 -2.93 16.76
CA PHE A 363 -17.13 -3.00 17.31
C PHE A 363 -18.14 -3.62 16.34
N ARG A 364 -18.02 -3.40 15.04
CA ARG A 364 -18.85 -4.08 14.02
C ARG A 364 -18.67 -5.60 14.06
N LEU A 365 -17.42 -6.03 14.16
CA LEU A 365 -17.09 -7.45 14.29
C LEU A 365 -17.58 -8.01 15.63
N LEU A 366 -17.37 -7.26 16.72
CA LEU A 366 -17.77 -7.66 18.06
C LEU A 366 -19.29 -7.82 18.19
N ASP A 367 -20.07 -6.91 17.60
CA ASP A 367 -21.53 -7.00 17.53
C ASP A 367 -21.98 -8.25 16.78
N THR A 368 -21.35 -8.55 15.63
CA THR A 368 -21.66 -9.76 14.86
C THR A 368 -21.30 -11.03 15.64
N LEU A 369 -20.17 -11.04 16.34
CA LEU A 369 -19.69 -12.19 17.12
C LEU A 369 -20.56 -12.47 18.35
N LEU A 370 -20.94 -11.44 19.09
CA LEU A 370 -21.76 -11.58 20.31
C LEU A 370 -23.27 -11.61 20.04
N ALA A 371 -23.71 -11.41 18.80
CA ALA A 371 -25.08 -11.68 18.36
C ALA A 371 -25.40 -13.19 18.21
N SER A 372 -24.41 -14.08 18.35
CA SER A 372 -24.61 -15.52 18.26
C SER A 372 -25.52 -16.04 19.39
N THR A 373 -26.53 -16.86 19.03
CA THR A 373 -27.53 -17.41 19.96
C THR A 373 -26.99 -18.52 20.87
N HIS A 374 -25.80 -19.06 20.58
CA HIS A 374 -25.23 -20.21 21.30
C HIS A 374 -24.27 -19.80 22.43
N LEU A 375 -24.25 -18.52 22.82
CA LEU A 375 -23.32 -18.02 23.82
C LEU A 375 -23.90 -18.18 25.24
N PRO A 376 -23.11 -18.70 26.20
CA PRO A 376 -23.52 -18.71 27.60
C PRO A 376 -23.70 -17.28 28.14
N ALA A 377 -24.71 -17.07 28.99
CA ALA A 377 -24.95 -15.77 29.60
C ALA A 377 -23.75 -15.24 30.41
N ALA A 378 -22.99 -16.13 31.06
CA ALA A 378 -21.76 -15.77 31.78
C ALA A 378 -20.70 -15.14 30.86
N LEU A 379 -20.62 -15.60 29.60
CA LEU A 379 -19.71 -15.06 28.59
C LEU A 379 -20.11 -13.63 28.29
N VAL A 380 -21.37 -13.44 27.94
CA VAL A 380 -21.87 -12.13 27.51
C VAL A 380 -21.76 -11.12 28.66
N ALA A 381 -22.08 -11.54 29.88
CA ALA A 381 -21.94 -10.72 31.09
C ALA A 381 -20.48 -10.27 31.33
N SER A 382 -19.49 -11.14 31.14
CA SER A 382 -18.08 -10.78 31.32
C SER A 382 -17.59 -9.77 30.29
N PHE A 383 -18.03 -9.91 29.03
CA PHE A 383 -17.79 -8.92 27.99
C PHE A 383 -18.44 -7.57 28.30
N ILE A 384 -19.71 -7.57 28.73
CA ILE A 384 -20.43 -6.35 29.14
C ILE A 384 -19.70 -5.67 30.31
N LYS A 385 -19.38 -6.42 31.38
CA LYS A 385 -18.75 -5.86 32.59
C LYS A 385 -17.34 -5.34 32.32
N ARG A 386 -16.52 -6.07 31.55
CA ARG A 386 -15.18 -5.60 31.17
C ARG A 386 -15.28 -4.31 30.35
N LEU A 387 -16.15 -4.25 29.34
CA LEU A 387 -16.34 -3.02 28.56
C LEU A 387 -16.89 -1.87 29.39
N ALA A 388 -17.85 -2.11 30.29
CA ALA A 388 -18.36 -1.09 31.21
C ALA A 388 -17.27 -0.54 32.12
N ARG A 389 -16.29 -1.35 32.52
CA ARG A 389 -15.14 -0.85 33.29
C ARG A 389 -14.16 -0.04 32.44
N LEU A 390 -13.94 -0.47 31.20
CA LEU A 390 -13.11 0.27 30.24
C LEU A 390 -13.73 1.63 29.88
N THR A 391 -15.06 1.77 29.87
CA THR A 391 -15.71 3.05 29.55
C THR A 391 -15.45 4.16 30.58
N LEU A 392 -15.06 3.83 31.81
CA LEU A 392 -14.71 4.83 32.84
C LEU A 392 -13.52 5.72 32.42
N PHE A 393 -12.59 5.16 31.65
CA PHE A 393 -11.39 5.86 31.18
C PHE A 393 -11.46 6.20 29.69
N ALA A 394 -12.59 5.89 29.04
CA ALA A 394 -12.73 6.00 27.61
C ALA A 394 -13.02 7.44 27.15
N PRO A 395 -12.67 7.76 25.89
CA PRO A 395 -13.14 9.00 25.27
C PRO A 395 -14.67 8.96 25.09
N PRO A 396 -15.36 10.12 25.08
CA PRO A 396 -16.81 10.19 24.87
C PRO A 396 -17.24 9.52 23.57
N SER A 397 -16.41 9.58 22.53
CA SER A 397 -16.64 8.89 21.26
C SER A 397 -16.67 7.36 21.36
N GLY A 398 -15.92 6.76 22.30
CA GLY A 398 -16.01 5.33 22.58
C GLY A 398 -17.24 4.97 23.41
N ILE A 399 -17.61 5.83 24.37
CA ILE A 399 -18.77 5.61 25.26
C ILE A 399 -20.08 5.59 24.46
N VAL A 400 -20.24 6.52 23.51
CA VAL A 400 -21.43 6.64 22.65
C VAL A 400 -21.68 5.36 21.83
N ALA A 401 -20.64 4.65 21.42
CA ALA A 401 -20.79 3.35 20.74
C ALA A 401 -21.02 2.19 21.73
N THR A 402 -20.34 2.21 22.88
CA THR A 402 -20.35 1.10 23.83
C THR A 402 -21.68 0.97 24.59
N VAL A 403 -22.30 2.08 24.99
CA VAL A 403 -23.53 2.04 25.79
C VAL A 403 -24.72 1.45 25.02
N PRO A 404 -25.05 1.90 23.78
CA PRO A 404 -26.11 1.27 22.98
C PRO A 404 -25.82 -0.20 22.67
N TRP A 405 -24.54 -0.56 22.48
CA TRP A 405 -24.13 -1.95 22.30
C TRP A 405 -24.40 -2.80 23.55
N ILE A 406 -24.06 -2.30 24.75
CA ILE A 406 -24.43 -2.95 26.03
C ILE A 406 -25.95 -3.11 26.13
N CYS A 407 -26.73 -2.08 25.79
CA CYS A 407 -28.20 -2.16 25.78
C CYS A 407 -28.72 -3.26 24.86
N ASN A 408 -28.15 -3.42 23.66
CA ASN A 408 -28.54 -4.46 22.71
C ASN A 408 -28.27 -5.86 23.29
N LEU A 409 -27.12 -6.06 23.95
CA LEU A 409 -26.78 -7.35 24.57
C LEU A 409 -27.63 -7.69 25.79
N LEU A 410 -27.94 -6.71 26.63
CA LEU A 410 -28.83 -6.91 27.78
C LEU A 410 -30.24 -7.31 27.35
N LYS A 411 -30.71 -6.80 26.21
CA LYS A 411 -31.99 -7.22 25.62
C LYS A 411 -31.95 -8.60 25.01
N SER A 412 -30.86 -8.95 24.30
CA SER A 412 -30.73 -10.27 23.69
C SER A 412 -30.50 -11.37 24.72
N HIS A 413 -29.89 -11.05 25.87
CA HIS A 413 -29.64 -11.97 26.98
C HIS A 413 -30.25 -11.46 28.29
N PRO A 414 -31.56 -11.73 28.54
CA PRO A 414 -32.26 -11.24 29.74
C PRO A 414 -31.58 -11.65 31.06
N SER A 415 -30.87 -12.77 31.11
CA SER A 415 -30.09 -13.16 32.30
C SER A 415 -29.02 -12.15 32.70
N CYS A 416 -28.52 -11.31 31.78
CA CYS A 416 -27.56 -10.25 32.10
C CYS A 416 -28.24 -9.02 32.74
N THR A 417 -29.58 -8.91 32.69
CA THR A 417 -30.31 -7.77 33.28
C THR A 417 -30.25 -7.73 34.81
N PHE A 418 -29.92 -8.86 35.45
CA PHE A 418 -29.60 -8.90 36.89
C PHE A 418 -28.44 -7.97 37.26
N MET A 419 -27.55 -7.65 36.32
CA MET A 419 -26.47 -6.69 36.56
C MET A 419 -26.95 -5.22 36.64
N ILE A 420 -28.19 -4.93 36.19
CA ILE A 420 -28.83 -3.61 36.33
C ILE A 420 -29.71 -3.59 37.59
N HIS A 421 -30.53 -4.63 37.77
CA HIS A 421 -31.50 -4.69 38.85
C HIS A 421 -31.47 -6.06 39.52
N ARG A 422 -31.02 -6.10 40.78
CA ARG A 422 -31.11 -7.27 41.65
C ARG A 422 -32.22 -7.04 42.65
N ASN A 423 -33.23 -7.90 42.62
CA ASN A 423 -34.24 -7.95 43.67
C ASN A 423 -33.59 -8.61 44.89
N GLY A 424 -33.14 -7.82 45.86
CA GLY A 424 -32.52 -8.35 47.06
C GLY A 424 -33.56 -9.09 47.91
N GLU A 425 -33.52 -10.43 47.90
CA GLU A 425 -33.79 -11.19 49.12
C GLU A 425 -32.44 -11.42 49.80
N THR A 426 -31.97 -10.45 50.58
CA THR A 426 -30.75 -10.65 51.39
C THR A 426 -30.86 -10.01 52.77
N ASP A 427 -31.25 -10.85 53.73
CA ASP A 427 -30.93 -10.79 55.18
C ASP A 427 -29.40 -10.90 55.44
N HIS A 428 -28.55 -10.26 54.64
CA HIS A 428 -27.09 -10.39 54.74
C HIS A 428 -26.40 -9.03 54.81
N ASP A 429 -25.54 -8.90 55.83
CA ASP A 429 -24.85 -7.69 56.26
C ASP A 429 -24.22 -6.89 55.12
N GLU A 430 -24.71 -5.65 54.94
CA GLU A 430 -24.25 -4.66 53.94
C GLU A 430 -22.74 -4.35 54.02
N ALA A 431 -22.07 -4.75 55.11
CA ALA A 431 -20.66 -4.48 55.39
C ALA A 431 -19.66 -5.38 54.64
N THR A 432 -20.09 -6.45 53.96
CA THR A 432 -19.19 -7.45 53.34
C THR A 432 -19.29 -7.53 51.80
N TRP A 433 -20.09 -6.67 51.16
CA TRP A 433 -20.30 -6.72 49.71
C TRP A 433 -19.15 -6.03 48.93
N GLY A 434 -18.10 -6.78 48.62
CA GLY A 434 -17.17 -6.44 47.55
C GLY A 434 -17.72 -6.87 46.18
N ASP A 435 -17.42 -6.12 45.12
CA ASP A 435 -17.76 -6.51 43.73
C ASP A 435 -17.07 -7.86 43.40
N PRO A 436 -17.81 -8.95 43.11
CA PRO A 436 -17.22 -10.27 42.88
C PRO A 436 -16.45 -10.35 41.55
N PHE A 437 -16.62 -9.38 40.64
CA PHE A 437 -16.02 -9.44 39.31
C PHE A 437 -14.48 -9.39 39.32
N ARG A 438 -13.86 -10.43 38.75
CA ARG A 438 -12.41 -10.56 38.62
C ARG A 438 -11.93 -10.01 37.28
N GLN A 439 -11.35 -8.81 37.29
CA GLN A 439 -10.90 -8.13 36.08
C GLN A 439 -9.70 -8.79 35.40
N GLU A 440 -8.75 -9.30 36.17
CA GLU A 440 -7.51 -9.92 35.66
C GLU A 440 -7.71 -11.36 35.16
N GLU A 441 -8.92 -11.91 35.33
CA GLU A 441 -9.22 -13.25 34.85
C GLU A 441 -9.19 -13.29 33.31
N SER A 442 -8.59 -14.34 32.78
CA SER A 442 -8.40 -14.53 31.34
C SER A 442 -9.57 -15.29 30.71
N ASP A 443 -10.20 -16.18 31.48
CA ASP A 443 -11.36 -16.93 31.04
C ASP A 443 -12.66 -16.12 31.27
N PRO A 444 -13.38 -15.71 30.20
CA PRO A 444 -14.65 -15.00 30.35
C PRO A 444 -15.72 -15.80 31.11
N MET A 445 -15.59 -17.13 31.24
CA MET A 445 -16.50 -17.99 32.02
C MET A 445 -16.30 -17.87 33.53
N GLU A 446 -15.10 -17.57 33.99
CA GLU A 446 -14.70 -17.66 35.41
C GLU A 446 -14.55 -16.28 36.09
N THR A 447 -15.10 -15.23 35.45
CA THR A 447 -14.97 -13.84 35.89
C THR A 447 -15.95 -13.41 36.98
N ASP A 448 -16.96 -14.24 37.29
CA ASP A 448 -18.08 -13.93 38.19
C ASP A 448 -18.86 -12.64 37.82
N ALA A 449 -18.82 -12.22 36.55
CA ALA A 449 -19.47 -11.00 36.08
C ALA A 449 -21.00 -10.99 36.23
N LEU A 450 -21.64 -12.16 36.15
CA LEU A 450 -23.08 -12.30 36.36
C LEU A 450 -23.50 -12.01 37.79
N GLU A 451 -22.60 -12.07 38.77
CA GLU A 451 -22.86 -11.74 40.18
C GLU A 451 -22.51 -10.29 40.53
N SER A 452 -21.91 -9.56 39.59
CA SER A 452 -21.62 -8.14 39.70
C SER A 452 -22.79 -7.25 39.24
N SER A 453 -22.73 -5.96 39.57
CA SER A 453 -23.63 -4.92 39.04
C SER A 453 -22.88 -3.92 38.14
N LEU A 454 -23.61 -3.13 37.34
CA LEU A 454 -23.08 -2.14 36.38
C LEU A 454 -22.99 -0.71 36.94
N TRP A 455 -22.30 -0.54 38.06
CA TRP A 455 -22.09 0.79 38.67
C TRP A 455 -21.34 1.75 37.74
N GLU A 456 -20.50 1.23 36.85
CA GLU A 456 -19.70 2.03 35.94
C GLU A 456 -20.57 2.83 34.96
N ILE A 457 -21.66 2.22 34.47
CA ILE A 457 -22.64 2.89 33.61
C ILE A 457 -23.45 3.92 34.39
N GLN A 458 -23.82 3.62 35.63
CA GLN A 458 -24.53 4.57 36.49
C GLN A 458 -23.69 5.84 36.72
N MET A 459 -22.39 5.69 36.95
CA MET A 459 -21.47 6.83 37.10
C MET A 459 -21.34 7.66 35.81
N LEU A 460 -21.43 7.02 34.63
CA LEU A 460 -21.44 7.73 33.34
C LEU A 460 -22.69 8.59 33.09
N GLN A 461 -23.75 8.46 33.89
CA GLN A 461 -24.93 9.32 33.77
C GLN A 461 -24.65 10.77 34.19
N SER A 462 -23.61 11.01 34.97
CA SER A 462 -23.12 12.36 35.34
C SER A 462 -21.93 12.81 34.49
N HIS A 463 -21.77 12.26 33.28
CA HIS A 463 -20.69 12.65 32.38
C HIS A 463 -20.80 14.12 31.93
N TYR A 464 -19.65 14.79 31.74
CA TYR A 464 -19.59 16.22 31.41
C TYR A 464 -20.27 16.57 30.08
N HIS A 465 -20.22 15.66 29.10
CA HIS A 465 -20.86 15.85 27.80
C HIS A 465 -22.35 15.43 27.87
N PRO A 466 -23.29 16.34 27.57
CA PRO A 466 -24.72 16.10 27.78
C PRO A 466 -25.25 14.93 26.96
N SER A 467 -24.85 14.78 25.69
CA SER A 467 -25.33 13.67 24.85
C SER A 467 -24.86 12.30 25.37
N VAL A 468 -23.69 12.24 26.00
CA VAL A 468 -23.17 10.99 26.58
C VAL A 468 -23.98 10.65 27.83
N ALA A 469 -24.22 11.64 28.70
CA ALA A 469 -25.05 11.48 29.89
C ALA A 469 -26.48 11.02 29.53
N THR A 470 -27.10 11.59 28.49
CA THR A 470 -28.42 11.15 28.02
C THR A 470 -28.41 9.72 27.48
N ILE A 471 -27.36 9.32 26.77
CA ILE A 471 -27.21 7.95 26.27
C ILE A 471 -27.02 6.96 27.43
N ALA A 472 -26.23 7.32 28.44
CA ALA A 472 -26.06 6.48 29.64
C ALA A 472 -27.37 6.33 30.44
N LYS A 473 -28.23 7.36 30.46
CA LYS A 473 -29.54 7.31 31.13
C LYS A 473 -30.52 6.33 30.49
N ILE A 474 -30.34 5.97 29.21
CA ILE A 474 -31.17 4.95 28.52
C ILE A 474 -31.22 3.64 29.31
N ILE A 475 -30.13 3.27 30.00
CA ILE A 475 -30.06 2.03 30.78
C ILE A 475 -30.92 2.08 32.05
N SER A 476 -31.19 3.28 32.59
CA SER A 476 -32.09 3.48 33.73
C SER A 476 -33.53 3.72 33.33
N GLU A 477 -33.79 4.05 32.07
CA GLU A 477 -35.14 4.19 31.53
C GLU A 477 -35.72 2.82 31.12
N GLN A 478 -37.02 2.78 30.88
CA GLN A 478 -37.67 1.56 30.40
C GLN A 478 -37.17 1.19 29.00
N PHE A 479 -36.86 -0.09 28.79
CA PHE A 479 -36.39 -0.65 27.51
C PHE A 479 -37.52 -0.69 26.45
N THR A 480 -37.93 0.47 25.94
CA THR A 480 -39.04 0.62 24.98
C THR A 480 -38.63 0.36 23.52
N LYS A 481 -37.41 0.74 23.14
CA LYS A 481 -36.90 0.53 21.77
C LYS A 481 -36.49 -0.93 21.58
N GLN A 482 -36.75 -1.55 20.42
CA GLN A 482 -36.36 -2.94 20.16
C GLN A 482 -34.84 -3.10 20.03
N THR A 483 -34.20 -2.41 19.09
CA THR A 483 -32.75 -2.43 18.89
C THR A 483 -32.21 -1.03 18.61
N TYR A 484 -30.97 -0.78 19.01
CA TYR A 484 -30.22 0.41 18.61
C TYR A 484 -29.34 0.04 17.41
N ASN A 485 -29.48 0.75 16.29
CA ASN A 485 -28.57 0.59 15.16
C ASN A 485 -27.21 1.17 15.54
N LEU A 486 -26.17 0.34 15.57
CA LEU A 486 -24.85 0.78 16.00
C LEU A 486 -24.14 1.65 14.97
N GLU A 487 -24.42 1.48 13.68
CA GLU A 487 -23.79 2.30 12.64
C GLU A 487 -24.05 3.80 12.84
N ASP A 488 -25.18 4.15 13.45
CA ASP A 488 -25.53 5.54 13.78
C ASP A 488 -24.66 6.12 14.91
N PHE A 489 -24.00 5.28 15.71
CA PHE A 489 -23.18 5.66 16.86
C PHE A 489 -21.68 5.40 16.64
N LEU A 490 -21.33 4.58 15.65
CA LEU A 490 -19.94 4.31 15.26
C LEU A 490 -19.32 5.52 14.53
N ASP A 491 -18.00 5.50 14.34
CA ASP A 491 -17.23 6.53 13.61
C ASP A 491 -17.26 7.97 14.14
N HIS A 492 -17.85 8.19 15.32
CA HIS A 492 -17.73 9.47 16.01
C HIS A 492 -16.30 9.71 16.48
N SER A 493 -15.83 10.94 16.34
CA SER A 493 -14.53 11.42 16.83
C SER A 493 -14.73 12.74 17.58
N TYR A 494 -13.68 13.23 18.25
CA TYR A 494 -13.74 14.55 18.86
C TYR A 494 -14.02 15.65 17.83
N GLY A 495 -13.48 15.50 16.60
CA GLY A 495 -13.74 16.44 15.50
C GLY A 495 -15.21 16.49 15.13
N THR A 496 -15.83 15.32 14.88
CA THR A 496 -17.25 15.27 14.50
C THR A 496 -18.17 15.73 15.63
N MET A 497 -17.84 15.42 16.88
CA MET A 497 -18.61 15.90 18.04
C MET A 497 -18.53 17.42 18.19
N LEU A 498 -17.36 18.02 17.96
CA LEU A 498 -17.18 19.47 18.03
C LEU A 498 -17.88 20.16 16.86
N GLU A 499 -17.77 19.64 15.65
CA GLU A 499 -18.49 20.13 14.47
C GLU A 499 -20.01 20.06 14.66
N ALA A 500 -20.49 18.97 15.29
CA ALA A 500 -21.91 18.83 15.64
C ALA A 500 -22.37 19.85 16.68
N GLU A 501 -21.48 20.34 17.56
CA GLU A 501 -21.81 21.43 18.49
C GLU A 501 -21.75 22.80 17.79
N LEU A 502 -20.74 23.03 16.95
CA LEU A 502 -20.57 24.29 16.21
C LEU A 502 -21.67 24.53 15.17
N SER A 503 -22.23 23.47 14.62
CA SER A 503 -23.34 23.54 13.64
C SER A 503 -24.71 23.74 14.28
N LYS A 504 -24.83 23.70 15.62
CA LYS A 504 -26.11 23.97 16.29
C LYS A 504 -26.43 25.45 16.26
N ASP A 505 -27.63 25.77 15.77
CA ASP A 505 -28.18 27.10 15.93
C ASP A 505 -28.39 27.43 17.41
N VAL A 506 -27.89 28.60 17.83
CA VAL A 506 -28.09 29.13 19.17
C VAL A 506 -29.55 29.56 19.33
N LYS A 507 -30.39 28.62 19.78
CA LYS A 507 -31.83 28.86 19.98
C LYS A 507 -32.16 29.65 21.25
N LYS A 508 -31.29 29.59 22.25
CA LYS A 508 -31.43 30.31 23.53
C LYS A 508 -30.17 31.12 23.77
N PRO A 509 -30.28 32.37 24.24
CA PRO A 509 -29.10 33.14 24.64
C PRO A 509 -28.35 32.38 25.73
N PRO A 510 -27.01 32.34 25.71
CA PRO A 510 -26.23 31.69 26.74
C PRO A 510 -26.41 32.42 28.08
N GLU A 511 -26.62 31.64 29.14
CA GLU A 511 -26.73 32.18 30.50
C GLU A 511 -25.34 32.54 31.05
N THR A 512 -25.30 33.54 31.93
CA THR A 512 -24.06 34.00 32.58
C THR A 512 -24.15 33.82 34.10
N GLU A 513 -23.00 33.71 34.75
CA GLU A 513 -22.94 33.60 36.21
C GLU A 513 -23.28 34.96 36.86
N TYR A 514 -24.26 34.96 37.77
CA TYR A 514 -24.77 36.19 38.40
C TYR A 514 -23.78 36.81 39.41
N GLU A 515 -23.09 35.98 40.19
CA GLU A 515 -22.16 36.43 41.24
C GLU A 515 -20.72 36.10 40.88
N ILE A 516 -20.12 36.92 40.01
CA ILE A 516 -18.72 36.74 39.65
C ILE A 516 -17.82 37.19 40.82
N PRO A 517 -16.94 36.32 41.36
CA PRO A 517 -16.03 36.69 42.43
C PRO A 517 -15.05 37.78 41.97
N LYS A 518 -14.89 38.85 42.77
CA LYS A 518 -13.99 39.98 42.44
C LYS A 518 -12.52 39.60 42.40
N LYS A 519 -12.09 38.62 43.21
CA LYS A 519 -10.71 38.11 43.27
C LYS A 519 -10.65 36.75 42.56
N LEU A 520 -10.37 36.77 41.25
CA LEU A 520 -10.25 35.55 40.43
C LEU A 520 -8.86 34.92 40.49
N PHE A 521 -7.80 35.75 40.47
CA PHE A 521 -6.39 35.32 40.51
C PHE A 521 -5.67 35.70 41.80
N MET A 522 -6.36 36.38 42.71
CA MET A 522 -5.80 36.81 43.99
C MET A 522 -6.32 35.94 45.12
N LYS A 523 -5.48 35.73 46.12
CA LYS A 523 -5.89 35.06 47.36
C LYS A 523 -6.86 35.95 48.14
N TYR A 524 -7.87 35.32 48.71
CA TYR A 524 -8.76 35.92 49.67
C TYR A 524 -8.04 36.07 51.01
N ASP A 525 -8.39 37.12 51.73
CA ASP A 525 -7.93 37.32 53.09
C ASP A 525 -8.68 36.34 54.00
N ALA A 526 -8.00 35.75 55.00
CA ALA A 526 -8.56 34.69 55.83
C ALA A 526 -9.87 35.08 56.57
N GLU A 527 -10.13 36.37 56.70
CA GLU A 527 -11.31 36.95 57.37
C GLU A 527 -12.54 37.05 56.47
N SER A 528 -12.39 36.85 55.16
CA SER A 528 -13.47 37.08 54.17
C SER A 528 -14.47 35.91 54.06
N GLY A 529 -14.22 34.78 54.72
CA GLY A 529 -15.07 33.58 54.65
C GLY A 529 -15.10 32.88 53.28
N ASN A 530 -14.52 33.49 52.25
CA ASN A 530 -14.47 32.97 50.89
C ASN A 530 -13.29 32.02 50.70
N VAL A 531 -13.54 30.90 50.04
CA VAL A 531 -12.51 29.90 49.74
C VAL A 531 -11.79 30.27 48.45
N ASP A 532 -10.45 30.33 48.50
CA ASP A 532 -9.64 30.52 47.29
C ASP A 532 -9.98 29.46 46.23
N SER A 533 -10.03 29.90 44.97
CA SER A 533 -10.09 28.98 43.82
C SER A 533 -8.93 27.99 43.89
N TRP A 534 -9.21 26.73 43.57
CA TRP A 534 -8.20 25.66 43.56
C TRP A 534 -6.99 26.04 42.68
N LEU A 535 -7.24 26.76 41.58
CA LEU A 535 -6.19 27.30 40.72
C LEU A 535 -5.24 28.25 41.49
N VAL A 536 -5.79 29.22 42.22
CA VAL A 536 -5.01 30.23 42.98
C VAL A 536 -4.27 29.64 44.18
N LYS A 537 -4.79 28.57 44.77
CA LYS A 537 -4.08 27.84 45.83
C LYS A 537 -2.78 27.21 45.34
N HIS A 538 -2.79 26.68 44.11
CA HIS A 538 -1.67 25.90 43.55
C HIS A 538 -0.79 26.67 42.55
N TRP A 539 -1.26 27.80 42.02
CA TRP A 539 -0.52 28.63 41.06
C TRP A 539 -0.16 29.99 41.64
N LYS A 540 1.08 30.43 41.38
CA LYS A 540 1.53 31.78 41.70
C LYS A 540 1.31 32.67 40.50
N PHE A 541 0.35 33.57 40.63
CA PHE A 541 0.13 34.67 39.70
C PHE A 541 0.87 35.89 40.24
N ASN A 542 2.01 36.22 39.62
CA ASN A 542 2.82 37.41 39.96
C ASN A 542 2.56 38.52 38.95
#